data_AF-A0A329YCT7-F1
#
_entry.id   AF-A0A329YCT7-F1
#
_cell.length_a   1.000
_cell.length_b   1.000
_cell.length_c   1.000
_cell.angle_alpha   90.00
_cell.angle_beta   90.00
_cell.angle_gamma   90.00
#
_symmetry.space_group_name_H-M   'P 1'
#
loop_
_entity.id
_entity.type
_entity.pdbx_description
1 polymer ?
#
loop_
_entity_poly.entity_id
_entity_poly.type
_entity_poly.pdbx_seq_one_letter_code
_entity_poly.pdbx_strand_id
1 'polypeptide(L)'
;MAATHRERHAALVQQQQDLADRRDALIAEHASALINGKAFDKQQQISDINHEIEALDLAITALDGQATKEENRARASLQADSLQRKIDEIVADEESYFEDVAQAEDLLLAFVEKLKGAHAKADRLRQVFAEVPGVTSNAMGLLPEFDNGNISARLSQKMGLLFSRIIARGSYGIFRWADEHDRDVDFAAEERQALAGITRHAVKLISERISALRAQAAA
;
A
#
# COMPACT_ATOMS: atom_id res chain seq x y z
N MET A 1 6.17 9.86 -40.51
CA MET A 1 5.31 9.77 -39.31
C MET A 1 4.45 8.53 -39.48
N ALA A 2 4.50 7.57 -38.57
CA ALA A 2 3.68 6.36 -38.68
C ALA A 2 2.25 6.68 -38.26
N ALA A 3 1.26 6.28 -39.07
CA ALA A 3 -0.16 6.48 -38.77
C ALA A 3 -0.52 5.90 -37.39
N THR A 4 -1.37 6.60 -36.64
CA THR A 4 -1.85 6.14 -35.32
C THR A 4 -2.66 4.85 -35.45
N HIS A 5 -2.82 4.07 -34.38
CA HIS A 5 -3.60 2.81 -34.41
C HIS A 5 -5.02 3.03 -34.96
N ARG A 6 -5.69 4.10 -34.51
CA ARG A 6 -7.00 4.52 -35.01
C ARG A 6 -7.00 4.86 -36.50
N GLU A 7 -5.97 5.55 -36.99
CA GLU A 7 -5.85 5.88 -38.41
C GLU A 7 -5.66 4.62 -39.27
N ARG A 8 -4.90 3.64 -38.79
CA ARG A 8 -4.71 2.36 -39.50
C ARG A 8 -5.98 1.51 -39.48
N HIS A 9 -6.68 1.44 -38.35
CA HIS A 9 -7.96 0.73 -38.23
C HIS A 9 -9.01 1.34 -39.16
N ALA A 10 -9.17 2.67 -39.12
CA ALA A 10 -10.09 3.38 -40.01
C ALA A 10 -9.73 3.18 -41.49
N ALA A 11 -8.44 3.16 -41.85
CA ALA A 11 -8.01 2.90 -43.22
C ALA A 11 -8.35 1.46 -43.67
N LEU A 12 -8.16 0.45 -42.82
CA LEU A 12 -8.50 -0.95 -43.15
C LEU A 12 -10.01 -1.15 -43.28
N VAL A 13 -10.81 -0.54 -42.40
CA VAL A 13 -12.28 -0.57 -42.48
C VAL A 13 -12.77 0.13 -43.75
N GLN A 14 -12.20 1.29 -44.08
CA GLN A 14 -12.54 1.99 -45.32
C GLN A 14 -12.19 1.14 -46.55
N GLN A 15 -11.01 0.53 -46.57
CA GLN A 15 -10.60 -0.35 -47.67
C GLN A 15 -11.53 -1.56 -47.82
N GLN A 16 -12.00 -2.12 -46.71
CA GLN A 16 -12.98 -3.21 -46.71
C GLN A 16 -14.33 -2.75 -47.27
N GLN A 17 -14.81 -1.57 -46.88
CA GLN A 17 -16.05 -0.98 -47.41
C GLN A 17 -15.96 -0.72 -48.91
N ASP A 18 -14.86 -0.13 -49.38
CA ASP A 18 -14.63 0.12 -50.80
C ASP A 18 -14.65 -1.20 -51.63
N LEU A 19 -14.07 -2.27 -51.09
CA LEU A 19 -14.11 -3.60 -51.70
C LEU A 19 -15.50 -4.24 -51.67
N ALA A 20 -16.24 -4.08 -50.57
CA ALA A 20 -17.61 -4.58 -50.45
C ALA A 20 -18.55 -3.88 -51.46
N ASP A 21 -18.46 -2.55 -51.57
CA ASP A 21 -19.22 -1.76 -52.54
C ASP A 21 -18.90 -2.20 -53.97
N ARG A 22 -17.62 -2.47 -54.26
CA ARG A 22 -17.17 -2.96 -55.57
C ARG A 22 -17.65 -4.37 -55.88
N ARG A 23 -17.67 -5.26 -54.89
CA ARG A 23 -18.25 -6.61 -55.01
C ARG A 23 -19.74 -6.52 -55.33
N ASP A 24 -20.47 -5.70 -54.59
CA ASP A 24 -21.92 -5.58 -54.73
C ASP A 24 -22.30 -4.99 -56.10
N ALA A 25 -21.50 -4.04 -56.61
CA ALA A 25 -21.61 -3.56 -57.98
C ALA A 25 -21.38 -4.69 -59.02
N LEU A 26 -20.37 -5.54 -58.85
CA LEU A 26 -20.11 -6.68 -59.74
C LEU A 26 -21.23 -7.75 -59.67
N ILE A 27 -21.82 -7.97 -58.49
CA ILE A 27 -22.96 -8.88 -58.32
C ILE A 27 -24.19 -8.31 -59.06
N ALA A 28 -24.43 -7.00 -58.98
CA ALA A 28 -25.50 -6.34 -59.73
C ALA A 28 -25.26 -6.42 -61.25
N GLU A 29 -24.03 -6.24 -61.71
CA GLU A 29 -23.65 -6.45 -63.13
C GLU A 29 -23.91 -7.89 -63.57
N HIS A 30 -23.53 -8.89 -62.75
CA HIS A 30 -23.78 -10.30 -63.05
C HIS A 30 -25.28 -10.61 -63.16
N ALA A 31 -26.09 -10.11 -62.22
CA ALA A 31 -27.54 -10.26 -62.26
C ALA A 31 -28.14 -9.63 -63.53
N SER A 32 -27.66 -8.45 -63.92
CA SER A 32 -28.10 -7.78 -65.16
C SER A 32 -27.68 -8.57 -66.41
N ALA A 33 -26.47 -9.13 -66.45
CA ALA A 33 -26.00 -9.96 -67.55
C ALA A 33 -26.86 -11.23 -67.72
N LEU A 34 -27.22 -11.88 -66.60
CA LEU A 34 -28.13 -13.04 -66.58
C LEU A 34 -29.52 -12.69 -67.14
N ILE A 35 -30.13 -11.59 -66.70
CA ILE A 35 -31.45 -11.14 -67.19
C ILE A 35 -31.41 -10.86 -68.70
N ASN A 36 -30.32 -10.28 -69.18
CA ASN A 36 -30.15 -9.90 -70.59
C ASN A 36 -29.60 -11.04 -71.48
N GLY A 37 -29.39 -12.25 -70.94
CA GLY A 37 -28.86 -13.40 -71.68
C GLY A 37 -27.42 -13.23 -72.16
N LYS A 38 -26.62 -12.38 -71.51
CA LYS A 38 -25.22 -12.11 -71.84
C LYS A 38 -24.28 -12.94 -70.94
N ALA A 39 -23.12 -13.31 -71.48
CA ALA A 39 -22.06 -13.94 -70.68
C ALA A 39 -21.44 -12.93 -69.69
N PHE A 40 -21.05 -13.41 -68.52
CA PHE A 40 -20.35 -12.64 -67.49
C PHE A 40 -18.96 -13.22 -67.26
N ASP A 41 -17.92 -12.42 -67.46
CA ASP A 41 -16.50 -12.84 -67.46
C ASP A 41 -15.73 -12.40 -66.20
N LYS A 42 -16.35 -11.61 -65.32
CA LYS A 42 -15.72 -11.08 -64.09
C LYS A 42 -15.94 -11.92 -62.84
N GLN A 43 -16.39 -13.17 -62.97
CA GLN A 43 -16.65 -14.05 -61.82
C GLN A 43 -15.41 -14.24 -60.93
N GLN A 44 -14.22 -14.33 -61.55
CA GLN A 44 -12.97 -14.42 -60.81
C GLN A 44 -12.72 -13.18 -59.94
N GLN A 45 -13.06 -11.98 -60.43
CA GLN A 45 -12.88 -10.74 -59.67
C GLN A 45 -13.75 -10.71 -58.41
N ILE A 46 -14.96 -11.27 -58.45
CA ILE A 46 -15.81 -11.41 -57.24
C ILE A 46 -15.14 -12.35 -56.24
N SER A 47 -14.56 -13.46 -56.70
CA SER A 47 -13.85 -14.41 -55.83
C SER A 47 -12.60 -13.78 -55.20
N ASP A 48 -11.81 -13.04 -55.98
CA ASP A 48 -10.59 -12.37 -55.51
C ASP A 48 -10.93 -11.30 -54.46
N ILE A 49 -12.00 -10.50 -54.70
CA ILE A 49 -12.47 -9.50 -53.74
C ILE A 49 -12.96 -10.16 -52.44
N ASN A 50 -13.65 -11.29 -52.50
CA ASN A 50 -14.08 -12.00 -51.30
C ASN A 50 -12.86 -12.46 -50.45
N HIS A 51 -11.81 -12.98 -51.10
CA HIS A 51 -10.59 -13.35 -50.39
C HIS A 51 -9.86 -12.14 -49.81
N GLU A 52 -9.85 -11.00 -50.49
CA GLU A 52 -9.29 -9.76 -49.94
C GLU A 52 -10.08 -9.25 -48.74
N ILE A 53 -11.42 -9.31 -48.78
CA ILE A 53 -12.28 -8.94 -47.65
C ILE A 53 -11.99 -9.86 -46.44
N GLU A 54 -11.90 -11.17 -46.65
CA GLU A 54 -11.54 -12.14 -45.60
C GLU A 54 -10.15 -11.86 -45.00
N ALA A 55 -9.17 -11.51 -45.86
CA ALA A 55 -7.83 -11.14 -45.39
C ALA A 55 -7.85 -9.84 -44.58
N LEU A 56 -8.65 -8.85 -44.98
CA LEU A 56 -8.84 -7.60 -44.23
C LEU A 56 -9.54 -7.82 -42.89
N ASP A 57 -10.55 -8.70 -42.82
CA ASP A 57 -11.20 -9.08 -41.56
C ASP A 57 -10.20 -9.65 -40.55
N LEU A 58 -9.33 -10.55 -41.02
CA LEU A 58 -8.26 -11.12 -40.20
C LEU A 58 -7.25 -10.05 -39.76
N ALA A 59 -6.88 -9.12 -40.66
CA ALA A 59 -5.96 -8.03 -40.36
C ALA A 59 -6.54 -7.05 -39.33
N ILE A 60 -7.82 -6.67 -39.46
CA ILE A 60 -8.54 -5.81 -38.51
C ILE A 60 -8.60 -6.50 -37.13
N THR A 61 -9.01 -7.77 -37.09
CA THR A 61 -9.08 -8.55 -35.85
C THR A 61 -7.71 -8.67 -35.17
N ALA A 62 -6.64 -8.91 -35.95
CA ALA A 62 -5.29 -8.97 -35.43
C ALA A 62 -4.81 -7.62 -34.88
N LEU A 63 -5.13 -6.53 -35.58
CA LEU A 63 -4.78 -5.17 -35.18
C LEU A 63 -5.49 -4.74 -33.88
N ASP A 64 -6.77 -5.08 -33.71
CA ASP A 64 -7.53 -4.84 -32.49
C ASP A 64 -7.03 -5.70 -31.32
N GLY A 65 -6.71 -6.97 -31.60
CA GLY A 65 -6.08 -7.86 -30.64
C GLY A 65 -4.72 -7.35 -30.16
N GLN A 66 -3.92 -6.75 -31.04
CA GLN A 66 -2.64 -6.15 -30.68
C GLN A 66 -2.80 -4.90 -29.81
N ALA A 67 -3.73 -4.00 -30.14
CA ALA A 67 -4.01 -2.82 -29.30
C ALA A 67 -4.47 -3.21 -27.90
N THR A 68 -5.38 -4.18 -27.81
CA THR A 68 -5.87 -4.68 -26.51
C THR A 68 -4.72 -5.26 -25.68
N LYS A 69 -3.78 -5.97 -26.31
CA LYS A 69 -2.57 -6.47 -25.63
C LYS A 69 -1.67 -5.34 -25.15
N GLU A 70 -1.40 -4.34 -26.00
CA GLU A 70 -0.58 -3.18 -25.63
C GLU A 70 -1.20 -2.37 -24.48
N GLU A 71 -2.52 -2.14 -24.49
CA GLU A 71 -3.24 -1.49 -23.39
C GLU A 71 -3.13 -2.28 -22.09
N ASN A 72 -3.33 -3.61 -22.16
CA ASN A 72 -3.19 -4.48 -21.00
C ASN A 72 -1.75 -4.48 -20.43
N ARG A 73 -0.73 -4.46 -21.29
CA ARG A 73 0.67 -4.33 -20.86
C ARG A 73 0.93 -3.01 -20.17
N ALA A 74 0.47 -1.90 -20.76
CA ALA A 74 0.61 -0.56 -20.18
C ALA A 74 -0.07 -0.48 -18.80
N ARG A 75 -1.30 -1.00 -18.69
CA ARG A 75 -2.04 -1.06 -17.42
C ARG A 75 -1.32 -1.91 -16.37
N ALA A 76 -0.79 -3.07 -16.75
CA ALA A 76 -0.03 -3.93 -15.85
C ALA A 76 1.25 -3.25 -15.35
N SER A 77 1.97 -2.53 -16.23
CA SER A 77 3.15 -1.74 -15.86
C SER A 77 2.80 -0.64 -14.85
N LEU A 78 1.75 0.14 -15.11
CA LEU A 78 1.31 1.20 -14.19
C LEU A 78 0.88 0.65 -12.82
N GLN A 79 0.21 -0.50 -12.80
CA GLN A 79 -0.14 -1.18 -11.55
C GLN A 79 1.09 -1.65 -10.77
N ALA A 80 2.10 -2.19 -11.47
CA ALA A 80 3.35 -2.60 -10.85
C ALA A 80 4.09 -1.40 -10.22
N ASP A 81 4.15 -0.27 -10.93
CA ASP A 81 4.78 0.95 -10.44
C ASP A 81 4.03 1.54 -9.24
N SER A 82 2.69 1.52 -9.27
CA SER A 82 1.87 1.95 -8.14
C SER A 82 2.10 1.08 -6.91
N LEU A 83 2.24 -0.24 -7.08
CA LEU A 83 2.51 -1.15 -5.97
C LEU A 83 3.94 -0.98 -5.43
N GLN A 84 4.91 -0.66 -6.30
CA GLN A 84 6.26 -0.34 -5.86
C GLN A 84 6.28 0.87 -4.94
N ARG A 85 5.56 1.95 -5.29
CA ARG A 85 5.41 3.11 -4.40
C ARG A 85 4.80 2.76 -3.05
N LYS A 86 3.87 1.79 -3.01
CA LYS A 86 3.31 1.30 -1.74
C LYS A 86 4.32 0.55 -0.88
N ILE A 87 5.25 -0.19 -1.49
CA ILE A 87 6.38 -0.76 -0.75
C ILE A 87 7.22 0.37 -0.16
N ASP A 88 7.56 1.38 -0.96
CA ASP A 88 8.40 2.49 -0.51
C ASP A 88 7.74 3.27 0.64
N GLU A 89 6.42 3.52 0.56
CA GLU A 89 5.62 4.10 1.65
C GLU A 89 5.66 3.24 2.91
N ILE A 90 5.46 1.92 2.80
CA ILE A 90 5.50 1.00 3.95
C ILE A 90 6.86 1.05 4.64
N VAL A 91 7.96 1.05 3.89
CA VAL A 91 9.32 1.10 4.46
C VAL A 91 9.57 2.43 5.16
N ALA A 92 9.14 3.54 4.56
CA ALA A 92 9.30 4.87 5.16
C ALA A 92 8.48 5.02 6.45
N ASP A 93 7.22 4.56 6.44
CA ASP A 93 6.34 4.62 7.62
C ASP A 93 6.85 3.66 8.73
N GLU A 94 7.40 2.50 8.36
CA GLU A 94 8.04 1.56 9.30
C GLU A 94 9.25 2.19 9.98
N GLU A 95 10.11 2.89 9.22
CA GLU A 95 11.27 3.60 9.76
C GLU A 95 10.84 4.73 10.71
N SER A 96 9.91 5.58 10.27
CA SER A 96 9.37 6.66 11.09
C SER A 96 8.70 6.14 12.37
N TYR A 97 7.96 5.03 12.29
CA TYR A 97 7.35 4.40 13.45
C TYR A 97 8.42 3.96 14.47
N PHE A 98 9.50 3.32 14.02
CA PHE A 98 10.57 2.89 14.93
C PHE A 98 11.35 4.05 15.52
N GLU A 99 11.51 5.16 14.80
CA GLU A 99 12.07 6.40 15.34
C GLU A 99 11.20 6.95 16.47
N ASP A 100 9.87 7.00 16.28
CA ASP A 100 8.94 7.46 17.31
C ASP A 100 8.94 6.54 18.54
N VAL A 101 9.02 5.22 18.36
CA VAL A 101 9.14 4.25 19.46
C VAL A 101 10.44 4.44 20.24
N ALA A 102 11.58 4.62 19.56
CA ALA A 102 12.86 4.86 20.20
C ALA A 102 12.85 6.19 20.99
N GLN A 103 12.26 7.24 20.44
CA GLN A 103 12.10 8.51 21.16
C GLN A 103 11.20 8.35 22.39
N ALA A 104 10.13 7.55 22.30
CA ALA A 104 9.28 7.26 23.44
C ALA A 104 10.02 6.51 24.56
N GLU A 105 10.89 5.56 24.19
CA GLU A 105 11.76 4.84 25.14
C GLU A 105 12.71 5.80 25.87
N ASP A 106 13.40 6.68 25.15
CA ASP A 106 14.26 7.71 25.73
C ASP A 106 13.51 8.63 26.71
N LEU A 107 12.28 9.02 26.37
CA LEU A 107 11.43 9.83 27.24
C LEU A 107 11.03 9.08 28.51
N LEU A 108 10.77 7.78 28.43
CA LEU A 108 10.47 6.94 29.60
C LEU A 108 11.69 6.83 30.52
N LEU A 109 12.89 6.61 29.97
CA LEU A 109 14.14 6.59 30.74
C LEU A 109 14.38 7.94 31.43
N ALA A 110 14.22 9.04 30.69
CA ALA A 110 14.34 10.39 31.25
C ALA A 110 13.32 10.65 32.37
N PHE A 111 12.08 10.16 32.21
CA PHE A 111 11.04 10.27 33.22
C PHE A 111 11.41 9.49 34.50
N VAL A 112 11.95 8.28 34.37
CA VAL A 112 12.45 7.49 35.51
C VAL A 112 13.55 8.24 36.27
N GLU A 113 14.51 8.85 35.56
CA GLU A 113 15.55 9.66 36.20
C GLU A 113 14.99 10.89 36.94
N LYS A 114 13.94 11.53 36.39
CA LYS A 114 13.24 12.60 37.11
C LYS A 114 12.56 12.11 38.38
N LEU A 115 11.95 10.93 38.35
CA LEU A 115 11.33 10.33 39.53
C LEU A 115 12.37 9.99 40.62
N LYS A 116 13.53 9.42 40.24
CA LYS A 116 14.65 9.20 41.17
C LYS A 116 15.11 10.51 41.82
N GLY A 117 15.25 11.57 41.04
CA GLY A 117 15.61 12.90 41.54
C GLY A 117 14.55 13.52 42.46
N ALA A 118 13.26 13.32 42.18
CA ALA A 118 12.17 13.77 43.04
C ALA A 118 12.15 13.00 44.37
N HIS A 119 12.36 11.69 44.33
CA HIS A 119 12.46 10.84 45.52
C HIS A 119 13.62 11.29 46.42
N ALA A 120 14.83 11.47 45.87
CA ALA A 120 16.00 11.94 46.62
C ALA A 120 15.77 13.30 47.30
N LYS A 121 15.04 14.21 46.64
CA LYS A 121 14.66 15.50 47.25
C LYS A 121 13.63 15.35 48.36
N ALA A 122 12.65 14.45 48.20
CA ALA A 122 11.67 14.14 49.25
C ALA A 122 12.36 13.57 50.49
N ASP A 123 13.33 12.66 50.31
CA ASP A 123 14.11 12.09 51.41
C ASP A 123 14.95 13.15 52.13
N ARG A 124 15.60 14.04 51.37
CA ARG A 124 16.33 15.18 51.96
C ARG A 124 15.41 16.08 52.77
N LEU A 125 14.20 16.34 52.30
CA LEU A 125 13.21 17.10 53.08
C LEU A 125 12.83 16.39 54.38
N ARG A 126 12.65 15.05 54.36
CA ARG A 126 12.40 14.27 55.58
C ARG A 126 13.55 14.42 56.58
N GLN A 127 14.79 14.33 56.11
CA GLN A 127 15.98 14.52 56.97
C GLN A 127 15.99 15.91 57.62
N VAL A 128 15.76 16.96 56.83
CA VAL A 128 15.70 18.35 57.35
C VAL A 128 14.60 18.52 58.39
N PHE A 129 13.40 17.96 58.16
CA PHE A 129 12.32 18.06 59.14
C PHE A 129 12.59 17.27 60.43
N ALA A 130 13.32 16.16 60.35
CA ALA A 130 13.71 15.38 61.52
C ALA A 130 14.68 16.14 62.45
N GLU A 131 15.45 17.09 61.91
CA GLU A 131 16.39 17.92 62.67
C GLU A 131 15.71 19.09 63.41
N VAL A 132 14.44 19.40 63.13
CA VAL A 132 13.71 20.52 63.77
C VAL A 132 12.96 20.04 65.03
N PRO A 133 13.36 20.50 66.24
CA PRO A 133 12.69 20.09 67.47
C PRO A 133 11.21 20.50 67.49
N GLY A 134 10.32 19.56 67.80
CA GLY A 134 8.87 19.80 67.92
C GLY A 134 8.05 19.59 66.62
N VAL A 135 8.68 19.27 65.49
CA VAL A 135 8.01 19.05 64.19
C VAL A 135 7.77 17.55 63.89
N THR A 136 8.36 16.66 64.69
CA THR A 136 8.72 15.30 64.26
C THR A 136 7.59 14.28 64.15
N SER A 137 6.44 14.41 64.83
CA SER A 137 5.39 13.37 64.74
C SER A 137 4.30 13.65 63.70
N ASN A 138 3.87 14.90 63.53
CA ASN A 138 2.73 15.23 62.66
C ASN A 138 3.12 15.65 61.24
N ALA A 139 4.32 16.22 61.03
CA ALA A 139 4.75 16.68 59.71
C ALA A 139 5.40 15.59 58.86
N MET A 140 6.09 14.62 59.49
CA MET A 140 6.76 13.52 58.76
C MET A 140 5.77 12.63 58.01
N GLY A 141 4.57 12.39 58.56
CA GLY A 141 3.50 11.63 57.89
C GLY A 141 2.77 12.37 56.76
N LEU A 142 3.07 13.66 56.54
CA LEU A 142 2.46 14.48 55.48
C LEU A 142 3.32 14.53 54.21
N LEU A 143 4.58 14.13 54.28
CA LEU A 143 5.43 14.01 53.09
C LEU A 143 4.99 12.80 52.27
N PRO A 144 4.69 12.97 50.98
CA PRO A 144 4.39 11.83 50.14
C PRO A 144 5.61 10.90 50.11
N GLU A 145 5.41 9.66 50.54
CA GLU A 145 6.36 8.59 50.29
C GLU A 145 6.37 8.27 48.80
N PHE A 146 7.55 8.37 48.19
CA PHE A 146 7.79 7.91 46.83
C PHE A 146 8.31 6.48 46.91
N ASP A 147 7.57 5.59 47.56
CA ASP A 147 7.82 4.16 47.56
C ASP A 147 7.11 3.49 46.36
N ASN A 148 7.44 2.24 46.06
CA ASN A 148 6.84 1.51 44.94
C ASN A 148 5.31 1.47 45.02
N GLY A 149 4.72 1.39 46.21
CA GLY A 149 3.27 1.32 46.41
C GLY A 149 2.55 2.63 46.06
N ASN A 150 3.06 3.76 46.55
CA ASN A 150 2.44 5.08 46.38
C ASN A 150 2.73 5.67 44.98
N ILE A 151 3.91 5.41 44.41
CA ILE A 151 4.24 5.69 43.01
C ILE A 151 3.29 4.90 42.11
N SER A 152 3.13 3.60 42.35
CA SER A 152 2.20 2.74 41.61
C SER A 152 0.78 3.28 41.66
N ALA A 153 0.23 3.60 42.82
CA ALA A 153 -1.15 4.08 42.94
C ALA A 153 -1.38 5.45 42.28
N ARG A 154 -0.48 6.42 42.51
CA ARG A 154 -0.66 7.79 42.03
C ARG A 154 -0.33 7.96 40.55
N LEU A 155 0.71 7.28 40.05
CA LEU A 155 1.13 7.40 38.66
C LEU A 155 0.34 6.49 37.74
N SER A 156 -0.06 5.27 38.16
CA SER A 156 -0.87 4.39 37.29
C SER A 156 -2.18 5.03 36.86
N GLN A 157 -2.89 5.72 37.77
CA GLN A 157 -4.12 6.43 37.43
C GLN A 157 -3.86 7.57 36.43
N LYS A 158 -2.78 8.33 36.61
CA LYS A 158 -2.41 9.44 35.72
C LYS A 158 -1.94 8.95 34.36
N MET A 159 -1.13 7.89 34.31
CA MET A 159 -0.73 7.23 33.08
C MET A 159 -1.95 6.69 32.33
N GLY A 160 -2.87 6.01 33.01
CA GLY A 160 -4.12 5.54 32.41
C GLY A 160 -4.98 6.65 31.79
N LEU A 161 -5.05 7.82 32.43
CA LEU A 161 -5.74 9.01 31.88
C LEU A 161 -5.02 9.66 30.69
N LEU A 162 -3.71 9.50 30.58
CA LEU A 162 -2.95 9.98 29.42
C LEU A 162 -3.11 9.01 28.25
N PHE A 163 -3.03 7.69 28.51
CA PHE A 163 -3.26 6.66 27.49
C PHE A 163 -4.67 6.69 26.91
N SER A 164 -5.69 7.06 27.70
CA SER A 164 -7.06 7.21 27.19
C SER A 164 -7.24 8.30 26.12
N ARG A 165 -6.25 9.17 25.93
CA ARG A 165 -6.26 10.19 24.86
C ARG A 165 -5.87 9.63 23.49
N ILE A 166 -5.22 8.46 23.46
CA ILE A 166 -4.69 7.85 22.24
C ILE A 166 -5.74 6.91 21.63
N ILE A 167 -6.60 6.28 22.44
CA ILE A 167 -7.61 5.31 21.97
C ILE A 167 -8.96 5.56 22.66
N ALA A 168 -10.04 5.64 21.88
CA ALA A 168 -11.38 5.98 22.35
C ALA A 168 -12.10 4.86 23.14
N ARG A 169 -11.64 3.59 23.07
CA ARG A 169 -12.22 2.43 23.78
C ARG A 169 -11.19 1.30 23.94
N GLY A 170 -10.98 0.84 25.17
CA GLY A 170 -10.16 -0.34 25.47
C GLY A 170 -9.58 -0.29 26.89
N SER A 171 -9.22 -1.46 27.43
CA SER A 171 -8.40 -1.58 28.63
C SER A 171 -6.94 -1.78 28.21
N TYR A 172 -6.03 -0.89 28.63
CA TYR A 172 -4.60 -1.24 28.63
C TYR A 172 -4.37 -2.33 29.67
N GLY A 173 -3.49 -3.29 29.39
CA GLY A 173 -3.26 -4.47 30.22
C GLY A 173 -3.00 -4.17 31.70
N ILE A 174 -2.91 -5.21 32.52
CA ILE A 174 -2.54 -5.06 33.93
C ILE A 174 -1.09 -4.57 33.97
N PHE A 175 -0.86 -3.33 34.44
CA PHE A 175 0.47 -2.87 34.82
C PHE A 175 0.96 -3.76 35.96
N ARG A 176 1.78 -4.76 35.63
CA ARG A 176 2.56 -5.52 36.59
C ARG A 176 3.97 -4.98 36.54
N TRP A 177 4.52 -4.66 37.70
CA TRP A 177 5.94 -4.36 37.80
C TRP A 177 6.70 -5.61 37.36
N ALA A 178 7.53 -5.45 36.33
CA ALA A 178 8.38 -6.52 35.84
C ALA A 178 9.37 -6.91 36.95
N ASP A 179 9.74 -8.20 37.00
CA ASP A 179 10.67 -8.67 38.01
C ASP A 179 12.06 -8.05 37.76
N GLU A 180 12.95 -8.07 38.75
CA GLU A 180 14.28 -7.43 38.63
C GLU A 180 15.12 -7.94 37.44
N HIS A 181 14.78 -9.13 36.93
CA HIS A 181 15.40 -9.81 35.79
C HIS A 181 14.89 -9.32 34.42
N ASP A 182 13.79 -8.57 34.36
CA ASP A 182 13.16 -8.07 33.13
C ASP A 182 13.46 -6.57 32.90
N ARG A 183 14.48 -6.01 33.57
CA ARG A 183 14.77 -4.56 33.55
C ARG A 183 15.44 -4.06 32.28
N ASP A 184 16.13 -4.94 31.54
CA ASP A 184 16.89 -4.61 30.32
C ASP A 184 16.15 -5.11 29.07
N VAL A 185 14.88 -4.75 28.94
CA VAL A 185 14.11 -5.00 27.72
C VAL A 185 14.26 -3.79 26.80
N ASP A 186 14.96 -3.97 25.68
CA ASP A 186 15.04 -3.00 24.60
C ASP A 186 13.68 -3.01 23.86
N PHE A 187 12.84 -2.05 24.24
CA PHE A 187 11.46 -1.96 23.78
C PHE A 187 11.40 -1.72 22.27
N ALA A 188 12.32 -0.90 21.75
CA ALA A 188 12.45 -0.69 20.31
C ALA A 188 12.86 -1.97 19.56
N ALA A 189 13.74 -2.80 20.13
CA ALA A 189 14.12 -4.07 19.53
C ALA A 189 12.98 -5.10 19.52
N GLU A 190 12.21 -5.21 20.60
CA GLU A 190 11.04 -6.11 20.66
C GLU A 190 9.95 -5.70 19.69
N GLU A 191 9.60 -4.41 19.65
CA GLU A 191 8.60 -3.88 18.73
C GLU A 191 9.06 -4.05 17.27
N ARG A 192 10.36 -3.84 17.01
CA ARG A 192 10.97 -4.13 15.70
C ARG A 192 10.86 -5.59 15.32
N GLN A 193 11.08 -6.52 16.26
CA GLN A 193 10.92 -7.94 15.98
C GLN A 193 9.46 -8.33 15.71
N ALA A 194 8.52 -7.75 16.46
CA ALA A 194 7.09 -8.00 16.32
C ALA A 194 6.54 -7.49 14.97
N LEU A 195 6.89 -6.26 14.59
CA LEU A 195 6.42 -5.66 13.35
C LEU A 195 7.13 -6.21 12.12
N ALA A 196 8.45 -6.44 12.18
CA ALA A 196 9.23 -6.88 11.02
C ALA A 196 8.68 -8.17 10.38
N GLY A 197 8.06 -9.06 11.16
CA GLY A 197 7.41 -10.25 10.62
C GLY A 197 6.23 -9.90 9.70
N ILE A 198 5.39 -8.96 10.13
CA ILE A 198 4.19 -8.51 9.41
C ILE A 198 4.58 -7.69 8.19
N THR A 199 5.48 -6.71 8.34
CA THR A 199 5.92 -5.84 7.24
C THR A 199 6.64 -6.65 6.16
N ARG A 200 7.57 -7.54 6.53
CA ARG A 200 8.24 -8.42 5.56
C ARG A 200 7.25 -9.32 4.82
N HIS A 201 6.25 -9.86 5.52
CA HIS A 201 5.23 -10.68 4.88
C HIS A 201 4.40 -9.87 3.87
N ALA A 202 3.95 -8.67 4.24
CA ALA A 202 3.22 -7.78 3.35
C ALA A 202 4.06 -7.36 2.13
N VAL A 203 5.30 -6.92 2.34
CA VAL A 203 6.24 -6.55 1.27
C VAL A 203 6.49 -7.73 0.33
N LYS A 204 6.63 -8.95 0.86
CA LYS A 204 6.78 -10.16 0.04
C LYS A 204 5.58 -10.39 -0.88
N LEU A 205 4.35 -10.35 -0.34
CA LEU A 205 3.14 -10.54 -1.13
C LEU A 205 2.98 -9.46 -2.23
N ILE A 206 3.27 -8.20 -1.91
CA ILE A 206 3.23 -7.11 -2.88
C ILE A 206 4.30 -7.32 -3.96
N SER A 207 5.50 -7.75 -3.58
CA SER A 207 6.61 -8.04 -4.51
C SER A 207 6.29 -9.19 -5.47
N GLU A 208 5.65 -10.25 -4.98
CA GLU A 208 5.16 -11.35 -5.81
C GLU A 208 4.13 -10.84 -6.83
N ARG A 209 3.21 -9.97 -6.41
CA ARG A 209 2.22 -9.36 -7.31
C ARG A 209 2.86 -8.44 -8.35
N ILE A 210 3.84 -7.63 -7.97
CA ILE A 210 4.62 -6.78 -8.89
C ILE A 210 5.30 -7.66 -9.94
N SER A 211 5.92 -8.76 -9.52
CA SER A 211 6.62 -9.69 -10.43
C SER A 211 5.66 -10.29 -11.46
N ALA A 212 4.47 -10.71 -11.03
CA ALA A 212 3.43 -11.20 -11.93
C ALA A 212 2.94 -10.13 -12.93
N LEU A 213 2.74 -8.88 -12.46
CA LEU A 213 2.32 -7.77 -13.32
C LEU A 213 3.41 -7.37 -14.33
N ARG A 214 4.68 -7.39 -13.92
CA ARG A 214 5.82 -7.14 -14.82
C ARG A 214 5.96 -8.24 -15.87
N ALA A 215 5.75 -9.50 -15.50
CA ALA A 215 5.71 -10.61 -16.45
C ALA A 215 4.56 -10.44 -17.45
N GLN A 216 3.38 -10.02 -16.99
CA GLN A 216 2.23 -9.71 -17.85
C GLN A 216 2.49 -8.51 -18.78
N ALA A 217 3.24 -7.51 -18.33
CA ALA A 217 3.63 -6.37 -19.15
C ALA A 217 4.67 -6.74 -20.24
N ALA A 218 5.48 -7.78 -20.00
CA ALA A 218 6.50 -8.25 -20.92
C ALA A 218 6.01 -9.29 -21.95
N ALA A 219 4.88 -9.96 -21.67
CA ALA A 219 4.27 -11.00 -22.52
C ALA A 219 3.40 -10.41 -23.63
#